data_AF-A0A821Q4J4-F1
#
_entry.id   AF-A0A821Q4J4-F1
#
_cell.length_a   1.000
_cell.length_b   1.000
_cell.length_c   1.000
_cell.angle_alpha   90.00
_cell.angle_beta   90.00
_cell.angle_gamma   90.00
#
_symmetry.space_group_name_H-M   'P 1'
#
loop_
_entity.id
_entity.type
_entity.pdbx_description
1 polymer ?
#
loop_
_entity_poly.entity_id
_entity_poly.type
_entity_poly.pdbx_seq_one_letter_code
_entity_poly.pdbx_strand_id
1 'polypeptide(L)'
;MVENFLLIWLDANFDESKEEYKQSIEHLRRIVATITTFTDADQCVDFLTDIQNEKVFMIVSGSLGQYVIPEIQVLSQLHSIYVFCDNRSIHEHWARTIPMVKGVHTKIELICEALQIDRENCDRGMISVSFCGIDPLFMYTQLLKETFLEIDDDDNKSVKE
;
A
#
# COMPACT_ATOMS: atom_id res chain seq x y z
N MET A 1 -8.45 -3.80 -14.33
CA MET A 1 -7.29 -4.59 -14.79
C MET A 1 -6.62 -5.11 -13.53
N VAL A 2 -5.97 -6.27 -13.54
CA VAL A 2 -5.23 -6.72 -12.35
C VAL A 2 -3.95 -5.88 -12.27
N GLU A 3 -3.85 -5.01 -11.28
CA GLU A 3 -2.58 -4.32 -10.99
C GLU A 3 -1.56 -5.36 -10.49
N ASN A 4 -0.41 -5.44 -11.15
CA ASN A 4 0.70 -6.26 -10.70
C ASN A 4 1.42 -5.52 -9.57
N PHE A 5 1.18 -5.99 -8.35
CA PHE A 5 1.89 -5.53 -7.17
C PHE A 5 3.01 -6.51 -6.83
N LEU A 6 4.21 -5.96 -6.70
CA LEU A 6 5.39 -6.69 -6.26
C LEU A 6 5.72 -6.27 -4.83
N LEU A 7 5.89 -7.25 -3.94
CA LEU A 7 6.39 -6.99 -2.60
C LEU A 7 7.86 -7.40 -2.52
N ILE A 8 8.69 -6.46 -2.08
CA ILE A 8 10.10 -6.70 -1.81
C ILE A 8 10.32 -6.70 -0.31
N TRP A 9 11.01 -7.71 0.22
CA TRP A 9 11.45 -7.73 1.62
C TRP A 9 12.97 -7.72 1.69
N LEU A 10 13.55 -6.63 2.19
CA LEU A 10 14.97 -6.48 2.45
C LEU A 10 15.29 -6.61 3.94
N ASP A 11 15.96 -7.70 4.33
CA ASP A 11 16.42 -7.92 5.70
C ASP A 11 17.72 -8.75 5.69
N ALA A 12 18.79 -8.22 6.26
CA ALA A 12 20.10 -8.88 6.34
C ALA A 12 20.05 -10.19 7.12
N ASN A 13 19.11 -10.34 8.04
CA ASN A 13 18.94 -11.53 8.87
C ASN A 13 17.84 -12.46 8.36
N PHE A 14 17.32 -12.19 7.16
CA PHE A 14 16.29 -13.01 6.56
C PHE A 14 16.78 -14.44 6.39
N ASP A 15 16.05 -15.36 7.02
CA ASP A 15 16.37 -16.78 6.98
C ASP A 15 15.08 -17.56 6.78
N GLU A 16 14.86 -17.98 5.53
CA GLU A 16 13.66 -18.73 5.12
C GLU A 16 13.53 -20.07 5.87
N SER A 17 14.59 -20.56 6.53
CA SER A 17 14.50 -21.78 7.34
C SER A 17 13.75 -21.59 8.65
N LYS A 18 13.66 -20.35 9.18
CA LYS A 18 12.97 -20.05 10.44
C LYS A 18 11.46 -20.01 10.24
N GLU A 19 10.72 -20.63 11.16
CA GLU A 19 9.26 -20.72 11.08
C GLU A 19 8.57 -19.34 11.08
N GLU A 20 9.11 -18.38 11.83
CA GLU A 20 8.57 -17.01 11.91
C GLU A 20 8.55 -16.31 10.54
N TYR A 21 9.64 -16.42 9.77
CA TYR A 21 9.69 -15.86 8.41
C TYR A 21 8.79 -16.64 7.44
N LYS A 22 8.71 -17.97 7.56
CA LYS A 22 7.79 -18.78 6.74
C LYS A 22 6.34 -18.36 6.94
N GLN A 23 5.89 -18.28 8.19
CA GLN A 23 4.52 -17.85 8.52
C GLN A 23 4.24 -16.43 8.03
N SER A 24 5.22 -15.53 8.20
CA SER A 24 5.14 -14.16 7.70
C SER A 24 4.95 -14.10 6.18
N ILE A 25 5.75 -14.85 5.42
CA ILE A 25 5.66 -14.94 3.96
C ILE A 25 4.32 -15.55 3.53
N GLU A 26 3.84 -16.59 4.20
CA GLU A 26 2.54 -17.20 3.91
C GLU A 26 1.39 -16.20 4.09
N HIS A 27 1.43 -15.38 5.14
CA HIS A 27 0.45 -14.31 5.33
C HIS A 27 0.53 -13.25 4.23
N LEU A 28 1.74 -12.82 3.85
CA LEU A 28 1.94 -11.84 2.79
C LEU A 28 1.49 -12.37 1.42
N ARG A 29 1.72 -13.67 1.11
CA ARG A 29 1.32 -14.29 -0.18
C ARG A 29 -0.20 -14.30 -0.38
N ARG A 30 -0.98 -14.19 0.69
CA ARG A 30 -2.45 -14.05 0.60
C ARG A 30 -2.84 -12.65 0.14
N ILE A 31 -1.96 -11.66 0.30
CA ILE A 31 -2.21 -10.24 0.04
C ILE A 31 -1.53 -9.78 -1.25
N VAL A 32 -0.39 -10.35 -1.62
CA VAL A 32 0.35 -10.01 -2.85
C VAL A 32 0.72 -11.26 -3.63
N ALA A 33 0.65 -11.19 -4.97
CA ALA A 33 0.91 -12.33 -5.83
C ALA A 33 2.40 -12.70 -5.89
N THR A 34 3.28 -11.68 -5.87
CA THR A 34 4.72 -11.85 -6.04
C THR A 34 5.46 -11.25 -4.84
N ILE A 35 6.32 -12.05 -4.23
CA ILE A 35 7.20 -11.64 -3.14
C ILE A 35 8.63 -12.01 -3.51
N THR A 36 9.51 -11.02 -3.46
CA THR A 36 10.95 -11.19 -3.66
C THR A 36 11.66 -10.78 -2.38
N THR A 37 12.63 -11.56 -1.93
CA THR A 37 13.37 -11.29 -0.69
C THR A 37 14.85 -11.07 -0.99
N PHE A 38 15.47 -10.16 -0.24
CA PHE A 38 16.88 -9.82 -0.38
C PHE A 38 17.52 -9.74 1.00
N THR A 39 18.73 -10.28 1.11
CA THR A 39 19.60 -10.11 2.28
C THR A 39 20.67 -9.04 2.04
N ASP A 40 20.88 -8.69 0.77
CA ASP A 40 21.90 -7.76 0.30
C ASP A 40 21.23 -6.50 -0.27
N ALA A 41 21.72 -5.33 0.16
CA ALA A 41 21.15 -4.05 -0.22
C ALA A 41 21.41 -3.72 -1.69
N ASP A 42 22.62 -3.96 -2.19
CA ASP A 42 23.01 -3.63 -3.55
C ASP A 42 22.18 -4.44 -4.57
N GLN A 43 22.03 -5.75 -4.34
CA GLN A 43 21.16 -6.60 -5.15
C GLN A 43 19.69 -6.15 -5.14
N CYS A 44 19.21 -5.65 -4.00
CA CYS A 44 17.86 -5.11 -3.90
C CYS A 44 17.70 -3.83 -4.72
N VAL A 45 18.69 -2.94 -4.71
CA VAL A 45 18.69 -1.69 -5.48
C VAL A 45 18.76 -1.98 -6.97
N ASP A 46 19.68 -2.86 -7.40
CA ASP A 46 19.80 -3.27 -8.81
C ASP A 46 18.49 -3.84 -9.34
N PHE A 47 17.88 -4.76 -8.59
CA PHE A 47 16.59 -5.33 -8.96
C PHE A 47 15.48 -4.28 -9.01
N LEU A 48 15.45 -3.35 -8.06
CA LEU A 48 14.51 -2.23 -8.06
C LEU A 48 14.66 -1.37 -9.32
N THR A 49 15.89 -1.10 -9.78
CA THR A 49 16.13 -0.29 -10.98
C THR A 49 15.73 -0.98 -12.28
N ASP A 50 15.73 -2.31 -12.31
CA ASP A 50 15.36 -3.09 -13.50
C ASP A 50 13.84 -3.25 -13.68
N ILE A 51 13.06 -3.06 -12.63
CA ILE A 51 11.60 -3.18 -12.68
C ILE A 51 10.98 -2.06 -13.52
N GLN A 52 10.18 -2.45 -14.51
CA GLN A 52 9.42 -1.52 -15.35
C GLN A 52 7.93 -1.82 -15.27
N ASN A 53 7.11 -0.77 -15.08
CA ASN A 53 5.65 -0.82 -15.09
C ASN A 53 4.96 -1.65 -13.99
N GLU A 54 5.65 -1.95 -12.89
CA GLU A 54 5.06 -2.60 -11.71
C GLU A 54 5.08 -1.66 -10.50
N LYS A 55 4.05 -1.75 -9.65
CA LYS A 55 4.03 -1.03 -8.38
C LYS A 55 4.71 -1.88 -7.31
N VAL A 56 5.73 -1.31 -6.68
CA VAL A 56 6.54 -2.01 -5.67
C VAL A 56 6.16 -1.53 -4.28
N PHE A 57 5.80 -2.47 -3.42
CA PHE A 57 5.76 -2.29 -1.98
C PHE A 57 7.04 -2.86 -1.38
N MET A 58 7.63 -2.16 -0.42
CA MET A 58 8.87 -2.62 0.22
C MET A 58 8.70 -2.78 1.72
N ILE A 59 9.19 -3.89 2.26
CA ILE A 59 9.43 -4.12 3.68
C ILE A 59 10.93 -4.08 3.89
N VAL A 60 11.40 -3.28 4.83
CA VAL A 60 12.84 -3.17 5.11
C VAL A 60 13.11 -3.19 6.61
N SER A 61 14.23 -3.81 7.01
CA SER A 61 14.65 -3.75 8.41
C SER A 61 15.06 -2.32 8.80
N GLY A 62 14.86 -1.95 10.08
CA GLY A 62 15.13 -0.58 10.55
C GLY A 62 16.57 -0.09 10.30
N SER A 63 17.56 -0.99 10.44
CA SER A 63 18.96 -0.68 10.19
C SER A 63 19.28 -0.52 8.71
N LEU A 64 18.83 -1.44 7.85
CA LEU A 64 19.07 -1.35 6.40
C LEU A 64 18.31 -0.20 5.76
N GLY A 65 17.08 0.04 6.20
CA GLY A 65 16.22 1.08 5.65
C GLY A 65 16.86 2.47 5.72
N GLN A 66 17.56 2.77 6.81
CA GLN A 66 18.25 4.05 6.96
C GLN A 66 19.30 4.32 5.87
N TYR A 67 19.94 3.27 5.34
CA TYR A 67 20.98 3.39 4.31
C TYR A 67 20.42 3.28 2.90
N VAL A 68 19.47 2.38 2.67
CA VAL A 68 18.96 2.07 1.32
C VAL A 68 17.89 3.06 0.85
N ILE A 69 17.02 3.54 1.76
CA ILE A 69 15.90 4.40 1.39
C ILE A 69 16.34 5.69 0.66
N PRO A 70 17.44 6.37 1.05
CA PRO A 70 17.95 7.52 0.32
C PRO A 70 18.18 7.29 -1.17
N GLU A 71 18.58 6.08 -1.56
CA GLU A 71 18.90 5.71 -2.95
C GLU A 71 17.66 5.31 -3.74
N ILE A 72 16.70 4.64 -3.09
CA ILE A 72 15.51 4.10 -3.77
C ILE A 72 14.30 5.04 -3.75
N GLN A 73 14.27 6.06 -2.87
CA GLN A 73 13.13 6.98 -2.76
C GLN A 73 12.88 7.81 -4.04
N VAL A 74 13.86 7.89 -4.93
CA VAL A 74 13.74 8.60 -6.22
C VAL A 74 13.09 7.73 -7.31
N LEU A 75 12.91 6.43 -7.05
CA LEU A 75 12.39 5.47 -8.00
C LEU A 75 10.86 5.56 -8.08
N SER A 76 10.33 5.85 -9.27
CA SER A 76 8.89 6.04 -9.51
C SER A 76 8.03 4.79 -9.30
N GLN A 77 8.63 3.61 -9.38
CA GLN A 77 7.99 2.31 -9.20
C GLN A 77 7.73 1.99 -7.73
N LEU A 78 8.45 2.63 -6.81
CA LEU A 78 8.30 2.41 -5.38
C LEU A 78 7.07 3.18 -4.87
N HIS A 79 6.07 2.47 -4.37
CA HIS A 79 4.81 3.05 -3.94
C HIS A 79 4.79 3.34 -2.44
N SER A 80 5.07 2.33 -1.61
CA SER A 80 5.10 2.47 -0.15
C SER A 80 6.24 1.65 0.45
N ILE A 81 6.82 2.16 1.53
CA ILE A 81 7.86 1.50 2.31
C ILE A 81 7.34 1.26 3.74
N TYR A 82 7.55 0.04 4.23
CA TYR A 82 7.21 -0.39 5.58
C TYR A 82 8.50 -0.78 6.29
N VAL A 83 8.73 -0.20 7.47
CA VAL A 83 9.92 -0.55 8.26
C VAL A 83 9.52 -1.63 9.27
N PHE A 84 10.12 -2.81 9.17
CA PHE A 84 9.95 -3.90 10.14
C PHE A 84 11.12 -3.89 11.13
N CYS A 85 10.85 -3.60 12.40
CA CYS A 85 11.90 -3.51 13.41
C CYS A 85 11.34 -3.72 14.83
N ASP A 86 12.03 -4.50 15.64
CA ASP A 86 11.71 -4.69 17.06
C ASP A 86 11.84 -3.39 17.87
N ASN A 87 12.76 -2.50 17.47
CA ASN A 87 13.07 -1.28 18.20
C ASN A 87 12.57 -0.02 17.47
N ARG A 88 11.27 0.21 17.58
CA ARG A 88 10.57 1.32 16.93
C ARG A 88 11.17 2.70 17.24
N SER A 89 11.55 2.95 18.49
CA SER A 89 11.93 4.29 18.97
C SER A 89 13.17 4.87 18.28
N ILE A 90 14.09 4.03 17.83
CA ILE A 90 15.32 4.47 17.15
C ILE A 90 15.04 4.88 15.71
N HIS A 91 14.19 4.13 15.01
CA HIS A 91 13.98 4.29 13.58
C HIS A 91 12.78 5.17 13.21
N GLU A 92 11.88 5.44 14.16
CA GLU A 92 10.69 6.26 13.93
C GLU A 92 11.03 7.73 13.60
N HIS A 93 12.15 8.26 14.12
CA HIS A 93 12.52 9.65 13.86
C HIS A 93 12.82 9.92 12.39
N TRP A 94 13.67 9.11 11.76
CA TRP A 94 13.99 9.28 10.34
C TRP A 94 12.84 8.79 9.44
N ALA A 95 12.14 7.72 9.83
CA ALA A 95 11.00 7.20 9.06
C ALA A 95 9.92 8.28 8.83
N ARG A 96 9.63 9.10 9.84
CA ARG A 96 8.65 10.19 9.73
C ARG A 96 9.07 11.32 8.78
N THR A 97 10.36 11.46 8.49
CA THR A 97 10.85 12.48 7.56
C THR A 97 10.69 12.08 6.10
N ILE A 98 10.42 10.79 5.83
CA ILE A 98 10.36 10.25 4.48
C ILE A 98 8.89 9.97 4.11
N PRO A 99 8.32 10.66 3.11
CA PRO A 99 6.89 10.59 2.80
C PRO A 99 6.42 9.22 2.31
N MET A 100 7.32 8.41 1.74
CA MET A 100 7.01 7.07 1.24
C MET A 100 6.93 6.02 2.35
N VAL A 101 7.46 6.33 3.54
CA VAL A 101 7.44 5.41 4.67
C VAL A 101 6.09 5.50 5.37
N LYS A 102 5.31 4.42 5.28
CA LYS A 102 3.96 4.33 5.86
C LYS A 102 3.97 4.07 7.37
N GLY A 103 5.08 3.55 7.90
CA GLY A 103 5.24 3.34 9.33
C GLY A 103 6.40 2.43 9.71
N VAL A 104 6.67 2.41 11.02
CA VAL A 104 7.58 1.46 11.66
C VAL A 104 6.75 0.48 12.49
N HIS A 105 6.86 -0.79 12.17
CA HIS A 105 6.05 -1.87 12.73
C HIS A 105 6.95 -2.92 13.37
N THR A 106 6.56 -3.38 14.56
CA THR A 106 7.25 -4.47 15.29
C THR A 106 6.66 -5.83 14.99
N LYS A 107 5.53 -5.88 14.27
CA LYS A 107 4.74 -7.08 14.01
C LYS A 107 4.36 -7.13 12.54
N ILE A 108 4.54 -8.29 11.91
CA ILE A 108 4.26 -8.46 10.49
C ILE A 108 2.76 -8.32 10.21
N GLU A 109 1.89 -8.70 11.15
CA GLU A 109 0.44 -8.61 11.00
C GLU A 109 -0.01 -7.16 10.78
N LEU A 110 0.63 -6.20 11.43
CA LEU A 110 0.35 -4.77 11.25
C LEU A 110 0.77 -4.29 9.85
N ILE A 111 1.84 -4.86 9.30
CA ILE A 111 2.27 -4.58 7.92
C ILE A 111 1.27 -5.20 6.95
N CYS A 112 0.81 -6.44 7.20
CA CYS A 112 -0.21 -7.09 6.39
C CYS A 112 -1.50 -6.28 6.31
N GLU A 113 -2.01 -5.79 7.45
CA GLU A 113 -3.19 -4.93 7.49
C GLU A 113 -3.00 -3.64 6.68
N ALA A 114 -1.86 -2.95 6.89
CA ALA A 114 -1.56 -1.73 6.16
C ALA A 114 -1.41 -1.97 4.65
N LEU A 115 -0.74 -3.06 4.26
CA LEU A 115 -0.55 -3.48 2.87
C LEU A 115 -1.89 -3.80 2.21
N GLN A 116 -2.81 -4.47 2.91
CA GLN A 116 -4.13 -4.78 2.40
C GLN A 116 -4.92 -3.50 2.10
N ILE A 117 -4.91 -2.54 3.04
CA ILE A 117 -5.57 -1.23 2.85
C ILE A 117 -4.94 -0.46 1.67
N ASP A 118 -3.60 -0.40 1.58
CA ASP A 118 -2.90 0.28 0.49
C ASP A 118 -3.20 -0.37 -0.88
N ARG A 119 -3.30 -1.70 -0.92
CA ARG A 119 -3.70 -2.45 -2.13
C ARG A 119 -5.12 -2.13 -2.55
N GLU A 120 -6.08 -2.16 -1.62
CA GLU A 120 -7.48 -1.80 -1.90
C GLU A 120 -7.61 -0.35 -2.36
N ASN A 121 -6.80 0.56 -1.83
CA ASN A 121 -6.77 1.95 -2.27
C ASN A 121 -6.18 2.13 -3.67
N CYS A 122 -5.19 1.33 -4.07
CA CYS A 122 -4.73 1.30 -5.46
C CYS A 122 -5.83 0.81 -6.41
N ASP A 123 -6.49 -0.29 -6.06
CA ASP A 123 -7.58 -0.87 -6.88
C ASP A 123 -8.77 0.09 -6.98
N ARG A 124 -9.13 0.77 -5.88
CA ARG A 124 -10.15 1.83 -5.87
C ARG A 124 -9.70 3.09 -6.61
N GLY A 125 -8.41 3.39 -6.68
CA GLY A 125 -7.85 4.45 -7.53
C GLY A 125 -8.07 4.18 -9.03
N MET A 126 -8.35 2.92 -9.40
CA MET A 126 -8.72 2.52 -10.77
C MET A 126 -10.21 2.76 -11.09
N ILE A 127 -11.07 2.94 -10.08
CA ILE A 127 -12.29 3.73 -10.28
C ILE A 127 -11.81 5.16 -10.34
N SER A 128 -11.57 5.65 -11.55
CA SER A 128 -11.25 7.05 -11.82
C SER A 128 -12.17 7.95 -11.01
N VAL A 129 -11.65 8.42 -9.89
CA VAL A 129 -11.94 9.76 -9.47
C VAL A 129 -10.78 10.59 -9.98
N SER A 130 -10.83 10.86 -11.29
CA SER A 130 -10.34 12.14 -11.79
C SER A 130 -11.17 13.25 -11.10
N PHE A 131 -10.93 13.46 -9.80
CA PHE A 131 -11.39 14.63 -9.06
C PHE A 131 -10.33 15.73 -9.05
N CYS A 132 -9.39 15.70 -10.01
CA CYS A 132 -8.84 16.95 -10.52
C CYS A 132 -9.78 17.44 -11.63
N GLY A 133 -10.85 18.14 -11.24
CA GLY A 133 -11.64 18.94 -12.19
C GLY A 133 -13.13 18.61 -12.33
N ILE A 134 -13.77 17.97 -11.35
CA ILE A 134 -15.24 17.93 -11.37
C ILE A 134 -15.75 19.24 -10.79
N ASP A 135 -16.39 20.04 -11.65
CA ASP A 135 -17.03 21.30 -11.31
C ASP A 135 -17.92 21.11 -10.07
N PRO A 136 -17.84 21.98 -9.04
CA PRO A 136 -18.64 21.86 -7.83
C PRO A 136 -20.14 21.64 -8.13
N LEU A 137 -20.63 22.21 -9.24
CA LEU A 137 -22.01 22.07 -9.69
C LEU A 137 -22.41 20.62 -9.97
N PHE A 138 -21.50 19.75 -10.41
CA PHE A 138 -21.79 18.34 -10.67
C PHE A 138 -22.02 17.55 -9.38
N MET A 139 -21.25 17.83 -8.32
CA MET A 139 -21.47 17.23 -7.00
C MET A 139 -22.82 17.64 -6.44
N TYR A 140 -23.16 18.93 -6.53
CA TYR A 140 -24.47 19.41 -6.11
C TYR A 140 -25.60 18.80 -6.96
N THR A 141 -25.41 18.61 -8.26
CA THR A 141 -26.41 17.98 -9.13
C THR A 141 -26.65 16.52 -8.74
N GLN A 142 -25.59 15.77 -8.41
CA GLN A 142 -25.70 14.37 -8.00
C GLN A 142 -26.40 14.24 -6.63
N LEU A 143 -26.02 15.07 -5.65
CA LEU A 143 -26.68 15.14 -4.34
C LEU A 143 -28.16 15.55 -4.44
N LEU A 144 -28.45 16.54 -5.27
CA LEU A 144 -29.84 16.96 -5.53
C LEU A 144 -30.64 15.85 -6.20
N LYS A 145 -30.07 15.14 -7.17
CA LYS A 145 -30.75 14.03 -7.86
C LYS A 145 -31.11 12.89 -6.91
N GLU A 146 -30.22 12.54 -5.98
CA GLU A 146 -30.51 11.53 -4.95
C GLU A 146 -31.62 11.99 -4.00
N THR A 147 -31.61 13.26 -3.59
CA THR A 147 -32.66 13.83 -2.73
C THR A 147 -34.02 13.83 -3.44
N PHE A 148 -34.07 14.16 -4.74
CA PHE A 148 -35.31 14.12 -5.51
C PHE A 148 -35.81 12.70 -5.77
N LEU A 149 -34.92 11.72 -5.97
CA LEU A 149 -35.30 10.31 -6.12
C LEU A 149 -35.90 9.72 -4.83
N GLU A 150 -35.44 10.16 -3.65
CA GLU A 150 -36.07 9.76 -2.38
C GLU A 150 -37.45 10.39 -2.16
N ILE A 151 -37.73 11.55 -2.77
CA ILE A 151 -39.02 12.23 -2.64
C ILE A 151 -40.09 11.61 -3.56
N ASP A 152 -39.71 11.12 -4.76
CA ASP A 152 -40.66 10.55 -5.72
C ASP A 152 -41.20 9.16 -5.31
N ASP A 153 -40.48 8.44 -4.44
CA ASP A 153 -40.87 7.10 -3.97
C ASP A 153 -41.91 7.11 -2.84
N ASP A 154 -42.16 8.26 -2.19
CA ASP A 154 -43.17 8.39 -1.13
C ASP A 154 -44.57 8.73 -1.68
N ASP A 155 -44.66 9.29 -2.89
CA ASP A 155 -45.95 9.69 -3.50
C ASP A 155 -46.68 8.54 -4.22
N ASN A 156 -46.03 7.38 -4.39
CA ASN A 156 -46.64 6.22 -5.06
C ASN A 156 -47.21 5.16 -4.10
N LYS A 157 -47.35 5.48 -2.80
CA LYS A 157 -47.95 4.58 -1.79
C LYS A 157 -49.38 4.91 -1.39
N SER A 158 -50.03 5.85 -2.07
CA SER A 158 -51.47 6.07 -1.93
C SER A 158 -52.15 6.06 -3.30
N VAL A 159 -52.59 4.87 -3.71
CA VAL A 159 -53.93 4.58 -4.25
C VAL A 159 -53.92 3.12 -4.69
N LYS A 160 -54.51 2.25 -3.87
CA LYS A 160 -55.21 1.06 -4.33
C LYS A 160 -56.25 0.64 -3.29
N GLU A 161 -57.50 0.84 -3.74
CA GLU A 161 -58.78 0.24 -3.35
C GLU A 161 -59.41 0.62 -1.99
#